data_AF-A0A5N6UR44-F1
#
_entry.id   AF-A0A5N6UR44-F1
#
_cell.length_a   1.000
_cell.length_b   1.000
_cell.length_c   1.000
_cell.angle_alpha   90.00
_cell.angle_beta   90.00
_cell.angle_gamma   90.00
#
_symmetry.space_group_name_H-M   'P 1'
#
loop_
_entity.id
_entity.type
_entity.pdbx_description
1 polymer ?
#
loop_
_entity_poly.entity_id
_entity_poly.type
_entity_poly.pdbx_seq_one_letter_code
_entity_poly.pdbx_strand_id
1 'polypeptide(L)'
;MKSAGLLGTWWLVAGLASCELERAFQRYLSSQESSKGPGNDTLCRLCSQCGDDCSSENKGSYTCDADESSIYRVDDILFELKCGYGTHARELGSVPCASLKQCADICAGIETCQSCDWAQDLCNLKGEYMPTFPAPYMTWFPLAPRGCPYPRLTAAPEVPDFVLPEANISCPDDDGKYYESPTGDFFLVQCCTKPPSPGGTEISTTNIRECVDRCAQDEVCRSVSYTKTATDDEAVGLCRLLSGEGFRTEQDPVHHYIHTVDPPQSDVPHALTKLCSSDCPFADGQQYISDYGEAFHIDCAKRHGAKTIYQDVQPTLKDCMDSCAQIHSCHSVDWNAKSHKCYYGQDHGEPRLSGMVWQSAHSMGCTGACKEGCTGTNRKPSTRKA
;
A
#
# COMPACT_ATOMS: atom_id res chain seq x y z
N MET A 1 32.76 6.10 -55.52
CA MET A 1 33.70 5.71 -54.44
C MET A 1 33.97 6.91 -53.55
N LYS A 2 33.37 6.93 -52.35
CA LYS A 2 33.89 7.48 -51.09
C LYS A 2 32.70 7.63 -50.12
N SER A 3 32.62 6.73 -49.15
CA SER A 3 31.75 6.79 -47.99
C SER A 3 32.58 7.28 -46.80
N ALA A 4 32.06 8.28 -46.08
CA ALA A 4 32.45 8.70 -44.74
C ALA A 4 31.13 9.12 -44.07
N GLY A 5 30.70 8.66 -42.90
CA GLY A 5 31.44 8.25 -41.70
C GLY A 5 31.11 9.28 -40.60
N LEU A 6 29.92 9.15 -39.98
CA LEU A 6 29.47 9.98 -38.85
C LEU A 6 29.32 9.07 -37.63
N LEU A 7 30.37 9.04 -36.80
CA LEU A 7 30.38 8.54 -35.43
C LEU A 7 30.94 9.69 -34.58
N GLY A 8 30.15 10.24 -33.66
CA GLY A 8 30.68 11.25 -32.75
C GLY A 8 29.63 11.96 -31.91
N THR A 9 29.04 11.26 -30.93
CA THR A 9 28.41 11.87 -29.74
C THR A 9 28.11 10.79 -28.69
N TRP A 10 29.14 10.22 -28.05
CA TRP A 10 28.98 9.29 -26.90
C TRP A 10 29.95 9.57 -25.73
N TRP A 11 30.69 10.69 -25.74
CA TRP A 11 31.74 10.98 -24.75
C TRP A 11 31.36 11.94 -23.61
N LEU A 12 30.13 12.46 -23.56
CA LEU A 12 29.75 13.48 -22.57
C LEU A 12 29.04 12.93 -21.31
N VAL A 13 28.58 11.68 -21.30
CA VAL A 13 27.80 11.14 -20.16
C VAL A 13 28.69 10.49 -19.08
N ALA A 14 29.89 10.00 -19.42
CA ALA A 14 30.79 9.34 -18.46
C ALA A 14 31.55 10.30 -17.51
N GLY A 15 31.61 11.60 -17.82
CA GLY A 15 32.39 12.57 -17.04
C GLY A 15 31.72 13.06 -15.75
N LEU A 16 30.39 13.01 -15.65
CA LEU A 16 29.64 13.54 -14.50
C LEU A 16 29.69 12.60 -13.28
N ALA A 17 29.55 11.28 -13.50
CA ALA A 17 29.61 10.28 -12.42
C ALA A 17 31.00 10.23 -11.75
N SER A 18 32.08 10.44 -12.52
CA SER A 18 33.45 10.43 -11.98
C SER A 18 33.75 11.62 -11.05
N CYS A 19 33.06 12.75 -11.23
CA CYS A 19 33.33 13.96 -10.45
C CYS A 19 32.63 13.94 -9.07
N GLU A 20 31.45 13.33 -8.98
CA GLU A 20 30.76 13.13 -7.69
C GLU A 20 31.49 12.10 -6.81
N LEU A 21 32.00 11.03 -7.42
CA LEU A 21 32.79 10.00 -6.72
C LEU A 21 34.07 10.59 -6.11
N GLU A 22 34.77 11.46 -6.84
CA GLU A 22 35.98 12.11 -6.38
C GLU A 22 35.71 13.17 -5.28
N ARG A 23 34.60 13.90 -5.37
CA ARG A 23 34.17 14.82 -4.30
C ARG A 23 33.74 14.08 -3.03
N ALA A 24 33.05 12.94 -3.16
CA ALA A 24 32.70 12.09 -2.02
C ALA A 24 33.96 11.53 -1.33
N PHE A 25 34.94 11.09 -2.11
CA PHE A 25 36.23 10.64 -1.60
C PHE A 25 37.00 11.75 -0.85
N GLN A 26 37.02 12.98 -1.40
CA GLN A 26 37.65 14.12 -0.72
C GLN A 26 36.91 14.53 0.57
N ARG A 27 35.57 14.46 0.60
CA ARG A 27 34.78 14.71 1.82
C ARG A 27 35.07 13.68 2.91
N TYR A 28 35.18 12.40 2.54
CA TYR A 28 35.58 11.32 3.45
C TYR A 28 36.97 11.56 4.05
N LEU A 29 37.94 11.99 3.24
CA LEU A 29 39.28 12.31 3.74
C LEU A 29 39.25 13.49 4.73
N SER A 30 38.38 14.48 4.51
CA SER A 30 38.24 15.64 5.40
C SER A 30 37.47 15.36 6.70
N SER A 31 36.55 14.37 6.72
CA SER A 31 35.76 14.05 7.92
C SER A 31 36.52 13.20 8.95
N GLN A 32 37.59 12.52 8.53
CA GLN A 32 38.49 11.78 9.43
C GLN A 32 39.24 12.68 10.42
N GLU A 33 39.28 14.01 10.19
CA GLU A 33 39.95 14.95 11.09
C GLU A 33 39.02 15.57 12.16
N SER A 34 37.70 15.32 12.11
CA SER A 34 36.74 16.00 13.00
C SER A 34 35.50 15.16 13.33
N SER A 35 35.55 14.30 14.35
CA SER A 35 34.32 13.76 14.95
C SER A 35 34.39 13.51 16.47
N LYS A 36 33.77 14.43 17.22
CA LYS A 36 33.14 14.21 18.54
C LYS A 36 31.93 15.14 18.63
N GLY A 37 30.72 14.58 18.59
CA GLY A 37 29.45 15.30 18.81
C GLY A 37 28.27 14.33 18.97
N PRO A 38 27.22 14.65 19.77
CA PRO A 38 26.28 13.67 20.30
C PRO A 38 25.03 13.47 19.41
N GLY A 39 24.49 12.25 19.41
CA GLY A 39 23.40 11.79 18.55
C GLY A 39 21.97 12.10 19.05
N ASN A 40 21.04 12.09 18.09
CA ASN A 40 19.59 12.32 18.26
C ASN A 40 18.81 10.99 18.12
N ASP A 41 17.66 10.90 18.82
CA ASP A 41 17.09 9.69 19.42
C ASP A 41 15.82 9.15 18.72
N THR A 42 15.64 9.42 17.41
CA THR A 42 14.32 9.25 16.75
C THR A 42 14.13 7.93 15.99
N LEU A 43 15.15 7.08 15.82
CA LEU A 43 15.08 5.84 15.03
C LEU A 43 14.90 4.53 15.83
N CYS A 44 14.87 4.58 17.18
CA CYS A 44 14.72 3.38 18.03
C CYS A 44 13.35 2.66 17.94
N ARG A 45 12.35 3.20 17.24
CA ARG A 45 11.01 2.59 17.20
C ARG A 45 10.85 1.42 16.24
N LEU A 46 11.74 1.25 15.27
CA LEU A 46 11.72 0.08 14.37
C LEU A 46 12.34 -1.19 15.01
N CYS A 47 13.05 -1.04 16.15
CA CYS A 47 13.69 -2.16 16.85
C CYS A 47 12.80 -2.87 17.89
N SER A 48 11.50 -2.59 17.95
CA SER A 48 10.59 -3.15 18.98
C SER A 48 10.42 -4.68 18.94
N GLN A 49 10.95 -5.39 17.93
CA GLN A 49 10.96 -6.86 17.86
C GLN A 49 12.33 -7.48 18.19
N CYS A 50 13.34 -6.67 18.49
CA CYS A 50 14.67 -7.11 18.91
C CYS A 50 14.90 -6.61 20.34
N GLY A 51 14.91 -7.52 21.31
CA GLY A 51 15.00 -7.17 22.73
C GLY A 51 16.18 -6.26 23.08
N ASP A 52 15.89 -5.17 23.79
CA ASP A 52 16.66 -4.37 24.76
C ASP A 52 18.19 -4.13 24.61
N ASP A 53 18.83 -4.42 23.48
CA ASP A 53 20.25 -4.12 23.28
C ASP A 53 20.54 -3.49 21.91
N CYS A 54 20.00 -2.30 21.67
CA CYS A 54 20.38 -1.45 20.54
C CYS A 54 21.68 -0.67 20.79
N SER A 55 22.52 -1.13 21.73
CA SER A 55 23.84 -0.55 22.03
C SER A 55 24.98 -1.30 21.32
N SER A 56 24.76 -1.77 20.08
CA SER A 56 25.87 -2.34 19.30
C SER A 56 26.84 -1.21 18.92
N GLU A 57 27.80 -0.93 19.80
CA GLU A 57 28.94 -0.09 19.46
C GLU A 57 29.59 -0.64 18.20
N ASN A 58 29.85 0.24 17.23
CA ASN A 58 30.49 -0.15 15.98
C ASN A 58 31.84 -0.83 16.24
N LYS A 59 32.07 -1.99 15.63
CA LYS A 59 33.36 -2.69 15.72
C LYS A 59 34.42 -1.94 14.91
N GLY A 60 35.67 -2.01 15.35
CA GLY A 60 36.80 -1.46 14.60
C GLY A 60 37.06 -2.18 13.26
N SER A 61 36.63 -3.44 13.15
CA SER A 61 36.71 -4.26 11.94
C SER A 61 35.56 -5.26 11.91
N TYR A 62 35.19 -5.67 10.70
CA TYR A 62 34.17 -6.69 10.44
C TYR A 62 34.75 -7.79 9.56
N THR A 63 34.35 -9.04 9.79
CA THR A 63 34.74 -10.24 9.05
C THR A 63 33.55 -11.19 8.92
N CYS A 64 33.38 -11.80 7.75
CA CYS A 64 32.20 -12.61 7.51
C CYS A 64 32.06 -13.86 8.37
N ASP A 65 33.16 -14.46 8.80
CA ASP A 65 33.13 -15.69 9.60
C ASP A 65 32.57 -15.46 11.02
N ALA A 66 32.64 -14.23 11.54
CA ALA A 66 32.26 -13.90 12.91
C ALA A 66 31.10 -12.90 13.00
N ASP A 67 30.89 -12.09 11.96
CA ASP A 67 30.04 -10.90 12.04
C ASP A 67 28.82 -10.94 11.11
N GLU A 68 28.43 -12.11 10.58
CA GLU A 68 27.20 -12.25 9.80
C GLU A 68 25.97 -11.67 10.53
N SER A 69 25.14 -10.93 9.81
CA SER A 69 23.99 -10.17 10.33
C SER A 69 24.33 -9.12 11.40
N SER A 70 25.61 -8.76 11.57
CA SER A 70 25.96 -7.64 12.44
C SER A 70 25.44 -6.34 11.86
N ILE A 71 24.93 -5.47 12.73
CA ILE A 71 24.52 -4.12 12.36
C ILE A 71 25.71 -3.18 12.47
N TYR A 72 25.88 -2.35 11.45
CA TYR A 72 26.86 -1.27 11.41
C TYR A 72 26.15 0.06 11.19
N ARG A 73 26.38 1.02 12.08
CA ARG A 73 25.77 2.35 12.00
C ARG A 73 26.76 3.37 11.46
N VAL A 74 26.43 4.05 10.38
CA VAL A 74 27.17 5.23 9.89
C VAL A 74 26.19 6.39 9.80
N ASP A 75 26.40 7.43 10.61
CA ASP A 75 25.44 8.51 10.79
C ASP A 75 24.04 7.98 11.16
N ASP A 76 23.02 8.24 10.34
CA ASP A 76 21.65 7.76 10.52
C ASP A 76 21.33 6.51 9.68
N ILE A 77 22.34 5.88 9.09
CA ILE A 77 22.19 4.71 8.24
C ILE A 77 22.58 3.46 9.01
N LEU A 78 21.70 2.47 9.01
CA LEU A 78 21.95 1.15 9.57
C LEU A 78 22.14 0.15 8.43
N PHE A 79 23.31 -0.46 8.37
CA PHE A 79 23.60 -1.56 7.46
C PHE A 79 23.62 -2.89 8.22
N GLU A 80 23.04 -3.93 7.64
CA GLU A 80 23.24 -5.32 8.02
C GLU A 80 24.32 -5.94 7.13
N LEU A 81 25.30 -6.62 7.74
CA LEU A 81 26.28 -7.42 6.99
C LEU A 81 25.64 -8.73 6.52
N LYS A 82 25.72 -8.99 5.21
CA LYS A 82 25.25 -10.23 4.58
C LYS A 82 26.39 -10.90 3.81
N CYS A 83 26.84 -12.03 4.30
CA CYS A 83 28.00 -12.77 3.84
C CYS A 83 27.61 -13.89 2.87
N GLY A 84 28.32 -13.97 1.74
CA GLY A 84 27.92 -14.89 0.68
C GLY A 84 26.69 -14.38 -0.10
N TYR A 85 26.46 -13.06 -0.07
CA TYR A 85 25.38 -12.39 -0.79
C TYR A 85 25.90 -11.17 -1.55
N GLY A 86 25.22 -10.83 -2.65
CA GLY A 86 25.40 -9.60 -3.44
C GLY A 86 24.06 -8.97 -3.78
N THR A 87 24.10 -7.86 -4.52
CA THR A 87 22.88 -7.21 -5.06
C THR A 87 22.96 -7.02 -6.57
N HIS A 88 21.84 -7.25 -7.27
CA HIS A 88 21.73 -6.99 -8.71
C HIS A 88 21.51 -5.51 -9.04
N ALA A 89 21.58 -4.64 -8.04
CA ALA A 89 21.35 -3.21 -8.17
C ALA A 89 22.31 -2.60 -9.16
N ARG A 90 21.85 -1.57 -9.88
CA ARG A 90 22.67 -0.79 -10.80
C ARG A 90 23.96 -0.36 -10.11
N GLU A 91 25.06 -0.61 -10.79
CA GLU A 91 26.39 -0.22 -10.35
C GLU A 91 26.55 1.30 -10.43
N LEU A 92 26.93 1.91 -9.31
CA LEU A 92 27.36 3.30 -9.27
C LEU A 92 28.85 3.44 -9.60
N GLY A 93 29.60 2.35 -9.45
CA GLY A 93 31.03 2.25 -9.69
C GLY A 93 31.71 1.35 -8.68
N SER A 94 33.01 1.15 -8.85
CA SER A 94 33.86 0.37 -7.94
C SER A 94 35.00 1.23 -7.43
N VAL A 95 35.23 1.21 -6.13
CA VAL A 95 36.28 1.98 -5.47
C VAL A 95 37.17 1.05 -4.66
N PRO A 96 38.51 1.17 -4.77
CA PRO A 96 39.41 0.43 -3.89
C PRO A 96 39.21 0.83 -2.43
N CYS A 97 39.12 -0.15 -1.53
CA CYS A 97 39.09 0.11 -0.09
C CYS A 97 39.72 -1.05 0.69
N ALA A 98 40.39 -0.72 1.79
CA ALA A 98 41.21 -1.66 2.55
C ALA A 98 40.40 -2.57 3.49
N SER A 99 39.09 -2.33 3.63
CA SER A 99 38.25 -3.13 4.53
C SER A 99 36.76 -3.07 4.19
N LEU A 100 36.02 -4.06 4.70
CA LEU A 100 34.56 -4.10 4.73
C LEU A 100 33.95 -2.84 5.33
N LYS A 101 34.46 -2.42 6.50
CA LYS A 101 33.95 -1.23 7.20
C LYS A 101 34.10 0.02 6.33
N GLN A 102 35.26 0.18 5.70
CA GLN A 102 35.51 1.31 4.81
C GLN A 102 34.58 1.30 3.59
N CYS A 103 34.20 0.13 3.07
CA CYS A 103 33.23 0.04 1.98
C CYS A 103 31.86 0.59 2.39
N ALA A 104 31.35 0.22 3.58
CA ALA A 104 30.13 0.82 4.13
C ALA A 104 30.26 2.32 4.35
N ASP A 105 31.40 2.80 4.88
CA ASP A 105 31.64 4.23 5.09
C ASP A 105 31.59 5.03 3.77
N ILE A 106 32.17 4.47 2.69
CA ILE A 106 32.12 5.10 1.37
C ILE A 106 30.69 5.12 0.83
N CYS A 107 29.95 4.01 0.93
CA CYS A 107 28.55 3.97 0.52
C CYS A 107 27.67 4.91 1.35
N ALA A 108 27.92 5.04 2.65
CA ALA A 108 27.20 5.98 3.52
C ALA A 108 27.38 7.42 3.03
N GLY A 109 28.58 7.80 2.61
CA GLY A 109 28.89 9.14 2.08
C GLY A 109 28.32 9.47 0.70
N ILE A 110 27.71 8.50 -0.01
CA ILE A 110 27.10 8.68 -1.33
C ILE A 110 25.58 8.59 -1.18
N GLU A 111 24.86 9.69 -1.39
CA GLU A 111 23.42 9.79 -1.18
C GLU A 111 22.62 8.77 -2.01
N THR A 112 23.08 8.48 -3.23
CA THR A 112 22.43 7.50 -4.11
C THR A 112 22.84 6.06 -3.84
N CYS A 113 23.80 5.80 -2.95
CA CYS A 113 24.26 4.45 -2.64
C CYS A 113 23.33 3.79 -1.62
N GLN A 114 22.72 2.68 -2.03
CA GLN A 114 21.83 1.88 -1.20
C GLN A 114 22.62 0.84 -0.45
N SER A 115 23.33 0.00 -1.18
CA SER A 115 24.15 -1.08 -0.67
C SER A 115 25.53 -1.06 -1.29
N CYS A 116 26.44 -1.86 -0.75
CA CYS A 116 27.73 -2.07 -1.36
C CYS A 116 28.22 -3.51 -1.17
N ASP A 117 28.77 -4.08 -2.25
CA ASP A 117 29.25 -5.45 -2.32
C ASP A 117 30.78 -5.41 -2.29
N TRP A 118 31.39 -5.87 -1.20
CA TRP A 118 32.84 -5.88 -1.02
C TRP A 118 33.45 -7.23 -1.42
N ALA A 119 34.49 -7.21 -2.25
CA ALA A 119 35.33 -8.36 -2.54
C ALA A 119 36.69 -7.93 -3.07
N GLN A 120 37.75 -8.67 -2.70
CA GLN A 120 39.12 -8.46 -3.20
C GLN A 120 39.60 -7.00 -3.10
N ASP A 121 39.38 -6.37 -1.94
CA ASP A 121 39.74 -4.97 -1.67
C ASP A 121 39.06 -3.94 -2.61
N LEU A 122 37.96 -4.33 -3.26
CA LEU A 122 37.11 -3.47 -4.07
C LEU A 122 35.71 -3.39 -3.45
N CYS A 123 35.23 -2.16 -3.30
CA CYS A 123 33.86 -1.84 -2.91
C CYS A 123 33.04 -1.53 -4.15
N ASN A 124 32.08 -2.40 -4.48
CA ASN A 124 31.17 -2.18 -5.59
C ASN A 124 29.92 -1.50 -5.06
N LEU A 125 29.72 -0.24 -5.42
CA LEU A 125 28.65 0.62 -4.93
C LEU A 125 27.38 0.41 -5.74
N LYS A 126 26.24 0.32 -5.06
CA LYS A 126 24.98 -0.12 -5.67
C LYS A 126 23.88 0.91 -5.39
N GLY A 127 23.12 1.24 -6.43
CA GLY A 127 22.23 2.40 -6.42
C GLY A 127 20.77 2.13 -6.06
N GLU A 128 20.38 0.88 -5.79
CA GLU A 128 18.98 0.47 -5.65
C GLU A 128 18.78 -0.40 -4.43
N TYR A 129 17.63 -0.24 -3.77
CA TYR A 129 17.25 -1.06 -2.64
C TYR A 129 16.58 -2.33 -3.19
N MET A 130 17.38 -3.36 -3.45
CA MET A 130 16.89 -4.62 -4.02
C MET A 130 17.24 -5.82 -3.15
N PRO A 131 16.43 -6.89 -3.18
CA PRO A 131 16.74 -8.12 -2.47
C PRO A 131 18.15 -8.64 -2.79
N THR A 132 18.84 -9.12 -1.77
CA THR A 132 20.12 -9.78 -1.93
C THR A 132 19.97 -11.16 -2.57
N PHE A 133 20.98 -11.61 -3.32
CA PHE A 133 21.05 -12.95 -3.90
C PHE A 133 22.36 -13.64 -3.51
N PRO A 134 22.41 -14.99 -3.46
CA PRO A 134 23.65 -15.70 -3.13
C PRO A 134 24.78 -15.40 -4.12
N ALA A 135 25.91 -14.91 -3.62
CA ALA A 135 27.06 -14.50 -4.42
C ALA A 135 28.34 -14.49 -3.56
N PRO A 136 29.55 -14.60 -4.12
CA PRO A 136 30.78 -14.61 -3.34
C PRO A 136 31.22 -13.21 -2.87
N TYR A 137 30.26 -12.37 -2.46
CA TYR A 137 30.49 -11.02 -1.94
C TYR A 137 30.13 -10.95 -0.46
N MET A 138 30.59 -9.86 0.13
CA MET A 138 30.27 -9.47 1.49
C MET A 138 29.52 -8.14 1.39
N THR A 139 28.21 -8.17 1.61
CA THR A 139 27.33 -7.05 1.28
C THR A 139 26.91 -6.32 2.53
N TRP A 140 27.09 -5.00 2.53
CA TRP A 140 26.39 -4.13 3.46
C TRP A 140 25.05 -3.74 2.86
N PHE A 141 23.98 -4.28 3.43
CA PHE A 141 22.62 -4.03 2.98
C PHE A 141 21.92 -3.11 3.98
N PRO A 142 21.36 -1.97 3.55
CA PRO A 142 20.72 -1.06 4.48
C PRO A 142 19.43 -1.68 5.03
N LEU A 143 19.07 -1.38 6.28
CA LEU A 143 17.81 -1.86 6.88
C LEU A 143 16.57 -1.12 6.34
N ALA A 144 16.77 0.02 5.70
CA ALA A 144 15.73 0.82 5.07
C ALA A 144 16.24 1.43 3.75
N PRO A 145 15.37 1.62 2.74
CA PRO A 145 15.74 2.32 1.52
C PRO A 145 16.24 3.74 1.81
N ARG A 146 17.34 4.13 1.17
CA ARG A 146 17.93 5.46 1.27
C ARG A 146 17.46 6.33 0.10
N GLY A 147 17.57 7.65 0.23
CA GLY A 147 17.44 8.55 -0.91
C GLY A 147 16.12 8.43 -1.70
N CYS A 148 16.25 8.43 -3.03
CA CYS A 148 15.11 8.50 -3.95
C CYS A 148 14.76 7.13 -4.51
N PRO A 149 13.46 6.85 -4.74
CA PRO A 149 13.01 5.58 -5.31
C PRO A 149 13.66 5.33 -6.67
N TYR A 150 14.08 4.08 -6.90
CA TYR A 150 14.59 3.62 -8.18
C TYR A 150 14.15 2.15 -8.43
N PRO A 151 13.69 1.79 -9.65
CA PRO A 151 13.43 2.70 -10.77
C PRO A 151 12.29 3.66 -10.43
N ARG A 152 12.36 4.88 -10.97
CA ARG A 152 11.31 5.87 -10.74
C ARG A 152 10.04 5.49 -11.48
N LEU A 153 8.91 5.89 -10.91
CA LEU A 153 7.62 5.77 -11.57
C LEU A 153 7.68 6.50 -12.92
N THR A 154 7.19 5.81 -13.95
CA THR A 154 7.00 6.36 -15.30
C THR A 154 5.55 6.63 -15.62
N ALA A 155 4.64 6.06 -14.83
CA ALA A 155 3.20 6.29 -14.83
C ALA A 155 2.64 5.97 -13.43
N ALA A 156 1.38 6.34 -13.19
CA ALA A 156 0.64 5.89 -12.01
C ALA A 156 0.46 4.36 -12.05
N PRO A 157 0.57 3.65 -10.90
CA PRO A 157 0.36 2.20 -10.87
C PRO A 157 -1.08 1.83 -11.24
N GLU A 158 -1.25 0.77 -12.05
CA GLU A 158 -2.56 0.25 -12.46
C GLU A 158 -3.33 -0.39 -11.30
N VAL A 159 -2.61 -1.07 -10.40
CA VAL A 159 -3.18 -1.67 -9.19
C VAL A 159 -2.91 -0.73 -8.01
N PRO A 160 -3.95 -0.19 -7.36
CA PRO A 160 -3.76 0.72 -6.25
C PRO A 160 -3.24 -0.01 -5.01
N ASP A 161 -2.15 0.51 -4.46
CA ASP A 161 -1.69 0.22 -3.11
C ASP A 161 -1.85 1.47 -2.26
N PHE A 162 -2.26 1.34 -1.00
CA PHE A 162 -2.66 2.45 -0.16
C PHE A 162 -1.71 2.66 1.01
N VAL A 163 -1.46 3.93 1.34
CA VAL A 163 -0.86 4.31 2.61
C VAL A 163 -1.85 3.96 3.75
N LEU A 164 -1.35 3.36 4.83
CA LEU A 164 -2.21 2.98 5.95
C LEU A 164 -2.88 4.22 6.59
N PRO A 165 -4.17 4.18 6.95
CA PRO A 165 -4.92 5.35 7.41
C PRO A 165 -4.33 6.07 8.64
N GLU A 166 -3.62 5.33 9.49
CA GLU A 166 -3.00 5.83 10.74
C GLU A 166 -1.51 6.16 10.57
N ALA A 167 -0.91 5.83 9.42
CA ALA A 167 0.50 6.08 9.15
C ALA A 167 0.74 7.49 8.58
N ASN A 168 1.95 8.01 8.75
CA ASN A 168 2.43 9.15 7.98
C ASN A 168 2.93 8.67 6.62
N ILE A 169 2.81 9.51 5.59
CA ILE A 169 3.43 9.25 4.29
C ILE A 169 4.94 9.26 4.48
N SER A 170 5.59 8.14 4.15
CA SER A 170 7.03 7.90 4.31
C SER A 170 7.68 7.66 2.96
N CYS A 171 8.58 8.55 2.56
CA CYS A 171 9.37 8.38 1.35
C CYS A 171 10.74 7.78 1.67
N PRO A 172 11.26 6.85 0.84
CA PRO A 172 10.74 6.45 -0.47
C PRO A 172 9.72 5.30 -0.45
N ASP A 173 9.39 4.73 0.71
CA ASP A 173 8.56 3.50 0.84
C ASP A 173 7.14 3.61 0.28
N ASP A 174 6.57 4.81 0.31
CA ASP A 174 5.23 5.10 -0.19
C ASP A 174 5.22 5.70 -1.61
N ASP A 175 6.36 5.68 -2.32
CA ASP A 175 6.39 6.09 -3.73
C ASP A 175 5.43 5.23 -4.56
N GLY A 176 4.47 5.88 -5.23
CA GLY A 176 3.48 5.22 -6.07
C GLY A 176 2.25 4.73 -5.31
N LYS A 177 2.21 4.87 -3.98
CA LYS A 177 1.02 4.56 -3.20
C LYS A 177 0.01 5.70 -3.25
N TYR A 178 -1.23 5.33 -3.06
CA TYR A 178 -2.36 6.24 -2.96
C TYR A 178 -2.61 6.61 -1.51
N TYR A 179 -2.91 7.89 -1.28
CA TYR A 179 -3.31 8.42 0.01
C TYR A 179 -4.75 8.95 -0.10
N GLU A 180 -5.65 8.43 0.74
CA GLU A 180 -7.00 8.97 0.89
C GLU A 180 -6.99 9.98 2.06
N SER A 181 -7.31 11.23 1.74
CA SER A 181 -7.39 12.31 2.73
C SER A 181 -8.68 12.21 3.56
N PRO A 182 -8.76 12.89 4.71
CA PRO A 182 -9.96 12.91 5.54
C PRO A 182 -11.22 13.49 4.86
N THR A 183 -11.07 14.25 3.78
CA THR A 183 -12.18 14.79 2.97
C THR A 183 -12.68 13.81 1.91
N GLY A 184 -11.97 12.70 1.69
CA GLY A 184 -12.26 11.69 0.67
C GLY A 184 -11.55 11.94 -0.67
N ASP A 185 -10.67 12.94 -0.76
CA ASP A 185 -9.83 13.16 -1.94
C ASP A 185 -8.67 12.17 -1.97
N PHE A 186 -8.34 11.67 -3.16
CA PHE A 186 -7.24 10.73 -3.39
C PHE A 186 -6.02 11.44 -3.96
N PHE A 187 -4.85 11.08 -3.45
CA PHE A 187 -3.58 11.62 -3.87
C PHE A 187 -2.62 10.49 -4.25
N LEU A 188 -1.83 10.68 -5.31
CA LEU A 188 -0.73 9.81 -5.66
C LEU A 188 0.58 10.38 -5.12
N VAL A 189 1.29 9.61 -4.31
CA VAL A 189 2.58 10.00 -3.72
C VAL A 189 3.70 9.78 -4.75
N GLN A 190 4.44 10.84 -5.09
CA GLN A 190 5.66 10.75 -5.90
C GLN A 190 6.86 11.28 -5.11
N CYS A 191 7.65 10.36 -4.58
CA CYS A 191 8.85 10.69 -3.83
C CYS A 191 9.95 11.20 -4.77
N CYS A 192 10.77 12.13 -4.27
CA CYS A 192 11.88 12.73 -5.01
C CYS A 192 11.53 13.22 -6.42
N THR A 193 10.44 13.95 -6.51
CA THR A 193 9.83 14.33 -7.78
C THR A 193 9.71 15.83 -7.84
N LYS A 194 10.21 16.40 -8.94
CA LYS A 194 10.26 17.84 -9.12
C LYS A 194 8.85 18.40 -9.26
N PRO A 195 8.47 19.40 -8.44
CA PRO A 195 7.17 20.03 -8.56
C PRO A 195 7.03 20.81 -9.88
N PRO A 196 5.80 21.19 -10.27
CA PRO A 196 5.58 22.24 -11.28
C PRO A 196 6.22 23.56 -10.90
N SER A 197 6.43 24.41 -11.91
CA SER A 197 7.12 25.70 -11.83
C SER A 197 6.83 26.46 -10.53
N PRO A 198 7.80 27.23 -10.02
CA PRO A 198 7.69 27.87 -8.70
C PRO A 198 6.41 28.70 -8.57
N GLY A 199 5.72 28.54 -7.45
CA GLY A 199 4.43 29.18 -7.15
C GLY A 199 3.70 28.45 -6.03
N GLY A 200 2.47 28.88 -5.75
CA GLY A 200 1.62 28.29 -4.72
C GLY A 200 1.67 29.00 -3.37
N THR A 201 0.82 28.53 -2.45
CA THR A 201 0.77 29.02 -1.07
C THR A 201 1.76 28.22 -0.23
N GLU A 202 2.69 28.90 0.43
CA GLU A 202 3.68 28.25 1.30
C GLU A 202 3.19 28.18 2.74
N ILE A 203 3.29 26.99 3.33
CA ILE A 203 3.00 26.72 4.74
C ILE A 203 4.11 25.85 5.32
N SER A 204 4.39 25.99 6.62
CA SER A 204 5.29 25.08 7.33
C SER A 204 4.47 23.95 7.93
N THR A 205 4.90 22.71 7.71
CA THR A 205 4.24 21.51 8.24
C THR A 205 5.28 20.60 8.89
N THR A 206 4.83 19.72 9.78
CA THR A 206 5.72 18.81 10.51
C THR A 206 6.04 17.54 9.72
N ASN A 207 5.18 17.16 8.77
CA ASN A 207 5.31 15.95 7.97
C ASN A 207 4.51 16.06 6.65
N ILE A 208 4.77 15.14 5.72
CA ILE A 208 4.15 15.12 4.38
C ILE A 208 2.62 14.98 4.47
N ARG A 209 2.11 14.15 5.40
CA ARG A 209 0.68 13.93 5.57
C ARG A 209 -0.04 15.22 5.93
N GLU A 210 0.47 15.97 6.90
CA GLU A 210 -0.10 17.27 7.28
C GLU A 210 -0.15 18.23 6.09
N CYS A 211 0.89 18.23 5.24
CA CYS A 211 0.93 19.02 4.02
C CYS A 211 -0.19 18.64 3.02
N VAL A 212 -0.38 17.34 2.77
CA VAL A 212 -1.44 16.84 1.88
C VAL A 212 -2.83 17.11 2.47
N ASP A 213 -3.02 16.92 3.78
CA ASP A 213 -4.28 17.20 4.47
C ASP A 213 -4.68 18.67 4.39
N ARG A 214 -3.70 19.59 4.40
CA ARG A 214 -3.93 21.03 4.18
C ARG A 214 -4.34 21.32 2.75
N CYS A 215 -3.76 20.64 1.77
CA CYS A 215 -4.18 20.74 0.37
C CYS A 215 -5.61 20.26 0.17
N ALA A 216 -5.99 19.14 0.77
CA ALA A 216 -7.34 18.59 0.68
C ALA A 216 -8.44 19.52 1.26
N GLN A 217 -8.06 20.42 2.17
CA GLN A 217 -8.96 21.45 2.72
C GLN A 217 -9.02 22.74 1.90
N ASP A 218 -8.12 22.91 0.93
CA ASP A 218 -8.04 24.09 0.07
C ASP A 218 -8.70 23.80 -1.29
N GLU A 219 -9.77 24.54 -1.63
CA GLU A 219 -10.57 24.31 -2.83
C GLU A 219 -9.78 24.46 -4.16
N VAL A 220 -8.65 25.18 -4.13
CA VAL A 220 -7.81 25.48 -5.29
C VAL A 220 -6.61 24.53 -5.37
N CYS A 221 -6.24 23.88 -4.28
CA CYS A 221 -5.09 23.00 -4.23
C CYS A 221 -5.36 21.68 -4.99
N ARG A 222 -4.42 21.32 -5.85
CA ARG A 222 -4.42 20.08 -6.65
C ARG A 222 -3.15 19.27 -6.48
N SER A 223 -2.10 19.85 -5.93
CA SER A 223 -0.90 19.11 -5.56
C SER A 223 -0.12 19.85 -4.49
N VAL A 224 0.83 19.13 -3.88
CA VAL A 224 1.76 19.70 -2.93
C VAL A 224 3.20 19.38 -3.32
N SER A 225 4.08 20.32 -2.98
CA SER A 225 5.52 20.08 -2.91
C SER A 225 5.95 20.13 -1.46
N TYR A 226 6.59 19.07 -0.97
CA TYR A 226 7.13 19.01 0.39
C TYR A 226 8.64 18.95 0.37
N THR A 227 9.29 19.88 1.08
CA THR A 227 10.75 20.00 1.18
C THR A 227 11.27 19.04 2.24
N LYS A 228 12.02 18.01 1.83
CA LYS A 228 12.57 17.01 2.75
C LYS A 228 13.96 17.36 3.26
N THR A 229 14.72 18.13 2.48
CA THR A 229 16.10 18.52 2.78
C THR A 229 16.22 20.03 2.68
N ALA A 230 16.83 20.66 3.69
CA ALA A 230 17.03 22.10 3.66
C ALA A 230 17.95 22.50 2.50
N THR A 231 17.65 23.64 1.88
CA THR A 231 18.52 24.34 0.93
C THR A 231 18.82 25.73 1.45
N ASP A 232 19.63 26.50 0.71
CA ASP A 232 19.90 27.91 1.07
C ASP A 232 18.62 28.77 1.11
N ASP A 233 17.59 28.37 0.36
CA ASP A 233 16.35 29.13 0.19
C ASP A 233 15.13 28.48 0.89
N GLU A 234 15.22 27.21 1.31
CA GLU A 234 14.06 26.44 1.80
C GLU A 234 14.38 25.60 3.03
N ALA A 235 13.53 25.68 4.04
CA ALA A 235 13.64 24.85 5.25
C ALA A 235 12.96 23.48 5.05
N VAL A 236 13.46 22.46 5.76
CA VAL A 236 12.75 21.16 5.87
C VAL A 236 11.34 21.39 6.41
N GLY A 237 10.36 20.72 5.82
CA GLY A 237 8.95 20.85 6.21
C GLY A 237 8.20 22.00 5.54
N LEU A 238 8.88 22.79 4.68
CA LEU A 238 8.21 23.74 3.80
C LEU A 238 7.31 22.97 2.82
N CYS A 239 6.02 23.26 2.90
CA CYS A 239 4.96 22.68 2.11
C CYS A 239 4.37 23.76 1.20
N ARG A 240 4.40 23.54 -0.11
CA ARG A 240 3.79 24.41 -1.11
C ARG A 240 2.50 23.80 -1.60
N LEU A 241 1.39 24.51 -1.46
CA LEU A 241 0.09 24.15 -2.01
C LEU A 241 -0.03 24.70 -3.43
N LEU A 242 -0.17 23.82 -4.40
CA LEU A 242 -0.07 24.13 -5.82
C LEU A 242 -1.42 23.86 -6.50
N SER A 243 -1.79 24.71 -7.46
CA SER A 243 -2.98 24.50 -8.29
C SER A 243 -2.73 23.61 -9.51
N GLY A 244 -1.46 23.26 -9.76
CA GLY A 244 -1.09 22.33 -10.83
C GLY A 244 -1.38 20.89 -10.42
N GLU A 245 -1.69 20.04 -11.39
CA GLU A 245 -1.95 18.62 -11.14
C GLU A 245 -1.21 17.74 -12.14
N GLY A 246 -1.25 16.43 -11.90
CA GLY A 246 -0.79 15.43 -12.82
C GLY A 246 0.62 14.91 -12.56
N PHE A 247 0.83 13.71 -13.10
CA PHE A 247 2.02 12.90 -12.90
C PHE A 247 3.28 13.53 -13.48
N ARG A 248 4.40 13.37 -12.76
CA ARG A 248 5.70 13.95 -13.14
C ARG A 248 6.78 12.88 -13.19
N THR A 249 7.71 13.01 -14.13
CA THR A 249 8.87 12.11 -14.29
C THR A 249 10.20 12.80 -14.03
N GLU A 250 10.22 14.09 -13.72
CA GLU A 250 11.45 14.84 -13.39
C GLU A 250 11.90 14.53 -11.96
N GLN A 251 13.19 14.25 -11.78
CA GLN A 251 13.75 13.86 -10.48
C GLN A 251 14.15 15.11 -9.69
N ASP A 252 13.91 15.06 -8.40
CA ASP A 252 14.31 16.09 -7.46
C ASP A 252 14.67 15.47 -6.11
N PRO A 253 15.95 15.49 -5.69
CA PRO A 253 16.35 14.94 -4.41
C PRO A 253 15.98 15.85 -3.22
N VAL A 254 15.37 17.02 -3.43
CA VAL A 254 14.99 17.96 -2.36
C VAL A 254 13.50 17.88 -2.04
N HIS A 255 12.67 17.62 -3.06
CA HIS A 255 11.22 17.70 -2.94
C HIS A 255 10.51 16.36 -3.13
N HIS A 256 9.43 16.17 -2.39
CA HIS A 256 8.38 15.21 -2.73
C HIS A 256 7.24 15.94 -3.42
N TYR A 257 6.63 15.30 -4.40
CA TYR A 257 5.48 15.85 -5.11
C TYR A 257 4.30 14.88 -4.98
N ILE A 258 3.18 15.38 -4.50
CA ILE A 258 1.98 14.58 -4.27
C ILE A 258 0.83 15.32 -4.93
N HIS A 259 0.05 14.67 -5.78
CA HIS A 259 -1.01 15.33 -6.55
C HIS A 259 -2.32 14.56 -6.48
N THR A 260 -3.42 15.29 -6.63
CA THR A 260 -4.77 14.72 -6.69
C THR A 260 -4.91 13.81 -7.88
N VAL A 261 -5.59 12.69 -7.69
CA VAL A 261 -5.95 11.73 -8.73
C VAL A 261 -7.43 11.35 -8.57
N ASP A 262 -8.04 10.85 -9.63
CA ASP A 262 -9.36 10.25 -9.51
C ASP A 262 -9.30 9.04 -8.56
N PRO A 263 -10.38 8.72 -7.83
CA PRO A 263 -10.45 7.54 -6.98
C PRO A 263 -10.02 6.29 -7.78
N PRO A 264 -9.02 5.53 -7.32
CA PRO A 264 -8.54 4.40 -8.08
C PRO A 264 -9.64 3.35 -8.21
N GLN A 265 -9.69 2.71 -9.38
CA GLN A 265 -10.64 1.62 -9.61
C GLN A 265 -10.24 0.45 -8.71
N SER A 266 -11.08 0.15 -7.72
CA SER A 266 -10.95 -1.11 -7.00
C SER A 266 -11.74 -2.19 -7.75
N ASP A 267 -11.11 -3.35 -7.93
CA ASP A 267 -11.81 -4.56 -8.36
C ASP A 267 -12.74 -4.99 -7.23
N VAL A 268 -13.91 -4.36 -7.16
CA VAL A 268 -15.00 -4.88 -6.33
C VAL A 268 -15.29 -6.27 -6.87
N PRO A 269 -15.18 -7.34 -6.06
CA PRO A 269 -15.49 -8.68 -6.52
C PRO A 269 -16.85 -8.64 -7.18
N HIS A 270 -16.92 -8.92 -8.48
CA HIS A 270 -18.19 -9.06 -9.14
C HIS A 270 -18.93 -10.18 -8.40
N ALA A 271 -19.89 -9.80 -7.55
CA ALA A 271 -20.84 -10.75 -7.02
C ALA A 271 -21.38 -11.47 -8.26
N LEU A 272 -21.19 -12.78 -8.33
CA LEU A 272 -21.63 -13.60 -9.45
C LEU A 272 -23.16 -13.63 -9.44
N THR A 273 -23.84 -12.51 -9.65
CA THR A 273 -25.27 -12.42 -9.45
C THR A 273 -25.98 -13.08 -10.61
N LYS A 274 -26.73 -14.15 -10.33
CA LYS A 274 -27.63 -14.77 -11.30
C LYS A 274 -29.01 -14.16 -11.09
N LEU A 275 -29.45 -13.31 -12.01
CA LEU A 275 -30.75 -12.63 -11.91
C LEU A 275 -31.89 -13.62 -11.58
N CYS A 276 -32.72 -13.26 -10.61
CA CYS A 276 -33.87 -14.02 -10.15
C CYS A 276 -33.51 -15.40 -9.55
N SER A 277 -32.29 -15.55 -9.03
CA SER A 277 -31.85 -16.75 -8.31
C SER A 277 -32.16 -16.60 -6.81
N SER A 278 -32.58 -17.70 -6.19
CA SER A 278 -32.57 -17.85 -4.72
C SER A 278 -31.36 -18.66 -4.23
N ASP A 279 -30.50 -19.10 -5.15
CA ASP A 279 -29.37 -19.96 -4.84
C ASP A 279 -28.11 -19.13 -4.52
N CYS A 280 -27.60 -19.26 -3.30
CA CYS A 280 -26.30 -18.71 -2.92
C CYS A 280 -25.13 -19.47 -3.60
N PRO A 281 -24.01 -18.80 -3.91
CA PRO A 281 -23.69 -17.40 -3.59
C PRO A 281 -24.28 -16.38 -4.57
N PHE A 282 -24.94 -16.83 -5.63
CA PHE A 282 -25.38 -15.97 -6.73
C PHE A 282 -26.60 -15.09 -6.38
N ALA A 283 -27.33 -15.44 -5.33
CA ALA A 283 -28.49 -14.71 -4.83
C ALA A 283 -28.14 -13.62 -3.81
N ASP A 284 -26.87 -13.44 -3.45
CA ASP A 284 -26.47 -12.47 -2.42
C ASP A 284 -26.88 -11.05 -2.82
N GLY A 285 -27.58 -10.35 -1.93
CA GLY A 285 -28.12 -9.01 -2.18
C GLY A 285 -29.35 -8.96 -3.09
N GLN A 286 -29.86 -10.10 -3.57
CA GLN A 286 -31.07 -10.13 -4.39
C GLN A 286 -32.34 -10.14 -3.55
N GLN A 287 -33.42 -9.65 -4.15
CA GLN A 287 -34.75 -9.73 -3.58
C GLN A 287 -35.52 -10.90 -4.17
N TYR A 288 -36.21 -11.63 -3.31
CA TYR A 288 -37.10 -12.73 -3.66
C TYR A 288 -38.52 -12.42 -3.18
N ILE A 289 -39.51 -12.54 -4.08
CA ILE A 289 -40.92 -12.42 -3.72
C ILE A 289 -41.47 -13.83 -3.56
N SER A 290 -41.91 -14.16 -2.35
CA SER A 290 -42.56 -15.43 -2.05
C SER A 290 -43.86 -15.62 -2.81
N ASP A 291 -44.31 -16.86 -2.92
CA ASP A 291 -45.61 -17.21 -3.51
C ASP A 291 -46.81 -16.55 -2.76
N TYR A 292 -46.57 -16.02 -1.57
CA TYR A 292 -47.53 -15.35 -0.69
C TYR A 292 -47.41 -13.81 -0.72
N GLY A 293 -46.51 -13.26 -1.54
CA GLY A 293 -46.37 -11.83 -1.80
C GLY A 293 -45.43 -11.07 -0.86
N GLU A 294 -44.83 -11.74 0.13
CA GLU A 294 -43.79 -11.18 0.99
C GLU A 294 -42.45 -11.12 0.24
N ALA A 295 -41.80 -9.96 0.22
CA ALA A 295 -40.46 -9.79 -0.31
C ALA A 295 -39.42 -10.05 0.77
N PHE A 296 -38.39 -10.79 0.41
CA PHE A 296 -37.24 -11.09 1.23
C PHE A 296 -35.97 -10.56 0.56
N HIS A 297 -35.09 -9.96 1.34
CA HIS A 297 -33.69 -9.72 0.95
C HIS A 297 -32.86 -10.95 1.30
N ILE A 298 -32.07 -11.46 0.36
CA ILE A 298 -31.25 -12.67 0.52
C ILE A 298 -29.83 -12.28 0.91
N ASP A 299 -29.34 -12.91 1.98
CA ASP A 299 -28.01 -12.72 2.56
C ASP A 299 -27.28 -14.08 2.62
N CYS A 300 -26.31 -14.26 1.73
CA CYS A 300 -25.53 -15.48 1.61
C CYS A 300 -24.36 -15.53 2.60
N ALA A 301 -23.96 -16.74 3.01
CA ALA A 301 -22.87 -16.98 3.95
C ALA A 301 -23.03 -16.25 5.30
N LYS A 302 -24.28 -15.96 5.69
CA LYS A 302 -24.64 -15.26 6.93
C LYS A 302 -25.82 -15.97 7.61
N ARG A 303 -26.04 -15.64 8.88
CA ARG A 303 -27.23 -16.00 9.66
C ARG A 303 -27.55 -14.95 10.72
N HIS A 304 -28.81 -14.84 11.09
CA HIS A 304 -29.27 -13.91 12.14
C HIS A 304 -28.83 -14.39 13.52
N GLY A 305 -28.94 -15.71 13.79
CA GLY A 305 -28.64 -16.28 15.11
C GLY A 305 -29.61 -15.86 16.21
N ALA A 306 -30.79 -15.40 15.81
CA ALA A 306 -31.84 -14.96 16.71
C ALA A 306 -32.70 -16.12 17.23
N LYS A 307 -33.65 -15.80 18.12
CA LYS A 307 -34.54 -16.79 18.72
C LYS A 307 -35.47 -17.37 17.65
N THR A 308 -35.31 -18.65 17.39
CA THR A 308 -36.15 -19.40 16.46
C THR A 308 -37.57 -19.59 17.03
N ILE A 309 -38.59 -19.20 16.27
CA ILE A 309 -40.02 -19.41 16.61
C ILE A 309 -40.53 -20.77 16.13
N TYR A 310 -40.00 -21.26 15.01
CA TYR A 310 -40.34 -22.54 14.41
C TYR A 310 -39.13 -23.07 13.63
N GLN A 311 -39.03 -24.39 13.46
CA GLN A 311 -37.99 -25.00 12.64
C GLN A 311 -38.54 -26.23 11.94
N ASP A 312 -38.11 -26.45 10.70
CA ASP A 312 -38.41 -27.63 9.91
C ASP A 312 -37.25 -27.95 8.95
N VAL A 313 -37.46 -28.93 8.07
CA VAL A 313 -36.50 -29.31 7.03
C VAL A 313 -37.10 -28.95 5.68
N GLN A 314 -36.42 -28.09 4.93
CA GLN A 314 -36.79 -27.72 3.57
C GLN A 314 -35.61 -27.90 2.61
N PRO A 315 -35.87 -28.31 1.36
CA PRO A 315 -34.80 -28.66 0.44
C PRO A 315 -33.96 -27.45 0.01
N THR A 316 -34.54 -26.24 -0.03
CA THR A 316 -33.85 -25.02 -0.45
C THR A 316 -34.17 -23.82 0.45
N LEU A 317 -33.36 -22.74 0.37
CA LEU A 317 -33.65 -21.46 1.01
C LEU A 317 -34.98 -20.87 0.53
N LYS A 318 -35.31 -21.00 -0.76
CA LYS A 318 -36.59 -20.53 -1.31
C LYS A 318 -37.78 -21.17 -0.61
N ASP A 319 -37.73 -22.48 -0.40
CA ASP A 319 -38.81 -23.20 0.29
C ASP A 319 -38.96 -22.74 1.76
N CYS A 320 -37.85 -22.40 2.41
CA CYS A 320 -37.92 -21.77 3.73
C CYS A 320 -38.59 -20.38 3.65
N MET A 321 -38.23 -19.52 2.69
CA MET A 321 -38.84 -18.19 2.56
C MET A 321 -40.36 -18.29 2.27
N ASP A 322 -40.76 -19.21 1.41
CA ASP A 322 -42.19 -19.47 1.12
C ASP A 322 -42.94 -20.03 2.34
N SER A 323 -42.27 -20.80 3.19
CA SER A 323 -42.84 -21.29 4.45
C SER A 323 -42.94 -20.19 5.50
N CYS A 324 -41.93 -19.33 5.60
CA CYS A 324 -41.93 -18.15 6.46
C CYS A 324 -43.09 -17.21 6.12
N ALA A 325 -43.33 -16.97 4.83
CA ALA A 325 -44.40 -16.07 4.37
C ALA A 325 -45.82 -16.55 4.72
N GLN A 326 -45.98 -17.82 5.10
CA GLN A 326 -47.25 -18.35 5.62
C GLN A 326 -47.41 -18.17 7.13
N ILE A 327 -46.32 -17.95 7.84
CA ILE A 327 -46.27 -17.78 9.29
C ILE A 327 -46.33 -16.28 9.57
N HIS A 328 -47.48 -15.78 10.01
CA HIS A 328 -47.71 -14.35 10.22
C HIS A 328 -46.65 -13.64 11.09
N SER A 329 -46.04 -14.37 12.02
CA SER A 329 -45.03 -13.85 12.94
C SER A 329 -43.59 -14.05 12.45
N CYS A 330 -43.37 -14.61 11.26
CA CYS A 330 -42.06 -14.87 10.69
C CYS A 330 -41.61 -13.70 9.84
N HIS A 331 -40.41 -13.19 10.11
CA HIS A 331 -39.80 -12.08 9.38
C HIS A 331 -38.36 -12.35 8.96
N SER A 332 -37.77 -13.44 9.46
CA SER A 332 -36.44 -13.88 9.05
C SER A 332 -36.37 -15.39 8.93
N VAL A 333 -35.43 -15.83 8.10
CA VAL A 333 -35.10 -17.23 7.88
C VAL A 333 -33.60 -17.39 7.93
N ASP A 334 -33.12 -18.38 8.69
CA ASP A 334 -31.77 -18.93 8.55
C ASP A 334 -31.88 -20.37 8.02
N TRP A 335 -31.32 -20.65 6.85
CA TRP A 335 -31.26 -21.99 6.27
C TRP A 335 -29.83 -22.54 6.31
N ASN A 336 -29.70 -23.78 6.77
CA ASN A 336 -28.43 -24.48 6.80
C ASN A 336 -28.32 -25.41 5.60
N ALA A 337 -27.50 -25.05 4.60
CA ALA A 337 -27.39 -25.78 3.34
C ALA A 337 -26.91 -27.23 3.50
N LYS A 338 -26.18 -27.55 4.58
CA LYS A 338 -25.67 -28.92 4.84
C LYS A 338 -26.73 -29.84 5.44
N SER A 339 -27.57 -29.32 6.33
CA SER A 339 -28.58 -30.10 7.06
C SER A 339 -29.99 -29.93 6.54
N HIS A 340 -30.20 -29.01 5.59
CA HIS A 340 -31.50 -28.62 5.04
C HIS A 340 -32.48 -28.11 6.09
N LYS A 341 -32.00 -27.64 7.25
CA LYS A 341 -32.85 -27.12 8.32
C LYS A 341 -33.11 -25.62 8.12
N CYS A 342 -34.38 -25.22 8.20
CA CYS A 342 -34.79 -23.83 8.29
C CYS A 342 -35.05 -23.45 9.74
N TYR A 343 -34.62 -22.25 10.11
CA TYR A 343 -34.89 -21.64 11.40
C TYR A 343 -35.65 -20.34 11.12
N TYR A 344 -36.92 -20.29 11.53
CA TYR A 344 -37.79 -19.14 11.32
C TYR A 344 -37.68 -18.20 12.53
N GLY A 345 -37.51 -16.91 12.27
CA GLY A 345 -37.30 -15.86 13.28
C GLY A 345 -38.20 -14.64 13.05
N GLN A 346 -38.03 -13.61 13.87
CA GLN A 346 -38.83 -12.38 13.84
C GLN A 346 -37.98 -11.13 13.55
N ASP A 347 -36.74 -11.31 13.10
CA ASP A 347 -35.79 -10.22 12.91
C ASP A 347 -36.01 -9.57 11.55
N HIS A 348 -36.00 -8.24 11.51
CA HIS A 348 -36.24 -7.46 10.30
C HIS A 348 -34.95 -6.88 9.70
N GLY A 349 -33.80 -7.09 10.35
CA GLY A 349 -32.54 -6.49 9.96
C GLY A 349 -31.58 -7.50 9.36
N GLU A 350 -30.52 -6.97 8.73
CA GLU A 350 -29.48 -7.79 8.13
C GLU A 350 -28.81 -8.74 9.15
N PRO A 351 -28.51 -9.98 8.73
CA PRO A 351 -27.83 -10.97 9.55
C PRO A 351 -26.37 -10.57 9.80
N ARG A 352 -25.92 -10.72 11.05
CA ARG A 352 -24.58 -10.27 11.49
C ARG A 352 -23.56 -11.38 11.67
N LEU A 353 -23.99 -12.62 11.79
CA LEU A 353 -23.09 -13.74 12.04
C LEU A 353 -22.66 -14.36 10.71
N SER A 354 -21.37 -14.32 10.42
CA SER A 354 -20.79 -14.99 9.25
C SER A 354 -20.80 -16.51 9.43
N GLY A 355 -21.07 -17.23 8.35
CA GLY A 355 -21.03 -18.68 8.30
C GLY A 355 -21.26 -19.22 6.89
N MET A 356 -20.21 -19.73 6.26
CA MET A 356 -20.19 -20.15 4.84
C MET A 356 -21.29 -21.14 4.43
N VAL A 357 -21.76 -22.00 5.35
CA VAL A 357 -22.83 -22.99 5.09
C VAL A 357 -24.25 -22.46 5.33
N TRP A 358 -24.35 -21.23 5.85
CA TRP A 358 -25.61 -20.59 6.18
C TRP A 358 -26.04 -19.65 5.07
N GLN A 359 -27.34 -19.60 4.85
CA GLN A 359 -27.98 -18.69 3.93
C GLN A 359 -29.19 -18.14 4.65
N SER A 360 -29.38 -16.85 4.59
CA SER A 360 -30.42 -16.19 5.38
C SER A 360 -31.21 -15.24 4.52
N ALA A 361 -32.41 -14.93 4.98
CA ALA A 361 -33.23 -13.94 4.34
C ALA A 361 -34.06 -13.20 5.39
N HIS A 362 -34.30 -11.92 5.17
CA HIS A 362 -35.14 -11.10 6.03
C HIS A 362 -36.22 -10.38 5.22
N SER A 363 -37.39 -10.22 5.82
CA SER A 363 -38.57 -9.64 5.19
C SER A 363 -38.40 -8.15 5.01
N MET A 364 -38.59 -7.70 3.77
CA MET A 364 -38.70 -6.30 3.38
C MET A 364 -40.18 -5.84 3.33
N GLY A 365 -41.10 -6.70 3.79
CA GLY A 365 -42.54 -6.48 3.77
C GLY A 365 -43.24 -7.04 2.54
N CYS A 366 -44.57 -6.92 2.50
CA CYS A 366 -45.37 -7.41 1.39
C CYS A 366 -45.31 -6.48 0.18
N THR A 367 -44.98 -7.05 -0.98
CA THR A 367 -45.04 -6.33 -2.25
C THR A 367 -46.50 -6.02 -2.61
N GLY A 368 -46.81 -4.74 -2.84
CA GLY A 368 -48.16 -4.30 -3.22
C GLY A 368 -49.18 -4.16 -2.08
N ALA A 369 -48.80 -4.38 -0.81
CA ALA A 369 -49.74 -4.34 0.32
C ALA A 369 -50.34 -2.96 0.63
N CYS A 370 -49.82 -1.88 0.07
CA CYS A 370 -50.46 -0.56 0.17
C CYS A 370 -51.76 -0.45 -0.67
N LYS A 371 -52.19 -1.51 -1.38
CA LYS A 371 -53.43 -1.49 -2.16
C LYS A 371 -54.52 -2.49 -1.72
N GLU A 372 -54.19 -3.61 -1.08
CA GLU A 372 -55.11 -4.53 -0.41
C GLU A 372 -54.26 -5.66 0.19
N GLY A 373 -54.47 -6.03 1.46
CA GLY A 373 -53.51 -6.78 2.29
C GLY A 373 -53.06 -8.15 1.75
N CYS A 374 -52.01 -8.71 2.36
CA CYS A 374 -51.42 -10.00 2.01
C CYS A 374 -52.36 -11.16 2.35
N THR A 375 -53.39 -11.39 1.53
CA THR A 375 -54.29 -12.53 1.67
C THR A 375 -54.06 -13.50 0.51
N GLY A 376 -53.30 -14.56 0.78
CA GLY A 376 -53.04 -15.65 -0.16
C GLY A 376 -54.34 -16.29 -0.64
N THR A 377 -54.72 -16.02 -1.90
CA THR A 377 -55.76 -16.77 -2.61
C THR A 377 -55.37 -16.99 -4.08
N ASN A 378 -54.18 -17.55 -4.33
CA ASN A 378 -53.88 -18.14 -5.64
C ASN A 378 -54.59 -19.51 -5.75
N ARG A 379 -55.90 -19.50 -6.03
CA ARG A 379 -56.57 -20.68 -6.60
C ARG A 379 -56.07 -20.85 -8.03
N LYS A 380 -55.24 -21.87 -8.28
CA LYS A 380 -54.97 -22.38 -9.64
C LYS A 380 -56.32 -22.66 -10.35
N PRO A 381 -56.54 -22.21 -11.59
CA PRO A 381 -57.70 -22.64 -12.36
C PRO A 381 -57.57 -24.14 -12.64
N SER A 382 -58.55 -24.94 -12.22
CA SER A 382 -58.61 -26.35 -12.62
C SER A 382 -59.06 -26.41 -14.08
N THR A 383 -58.21 -26.93 -14.95
CA THR A 383 -58.59 -27.29 -16.32
C THR A 383 -59.51 -28.50 -16.28
N ARG A 384 -60.83 -28.27 -16.37
CA ARG A 384 -61.77 -29.32 -16.80
C ARG A 384 -61.61 -29.51 -18.29
N LYS A 385 -61.22 -30.73 -18.68
CA LYS A 385 -61.40 -31.25 -20.04
C LYS A 385 -62.89 -31.16 -20.41
N ALA A 386 -63.16 -30.63 -21.60
CA ALA A 386 -64.36 -30.91 -22.38
C ALA A 386 -63.95 -31.81 -23.55
#